data_AF-A0A1I8GHH1-F1
#
_entry.id   AF-A0A1I8GHH1-F1
#
_cell.length_a   1.000
_cell.length_b   1.000
_cell.length_c   1.000
_cell.angle_alpha   90.00
_cell.angle_beta   90.00
_cell.angle_gamma   90.00
#
_symmetry.space_group_name_H-M   'P 1'
#
loop_
_entity.id
_entity.type
_entity.pdbx_description
1 polymer ?
#
loop_
_entity_poly.entity_id
_entity_poly.type
_entity_poly.pdbx_seq_one_letter_code
_entity_poly.pdbx_strand_id
1 'polypeptide(L)'
;NFFQQNLEFHDSLVIQRSPECGRYAVAKRPLVKGEILYKELPYCTVLLRHCWPYFCYHCLAPLALATKPQPQSVCCNDCGIRFCDADCCRRASDYHRFECADLDLIESTGIGHLAYRILLTACSSLSPSGASQWLAGAPVPRCFPADYSAVDGLCDNAEHHQLDDVAKYRQ
;
A
#
# COMPACT_ATOMS: atom_id res chain seq x y z
N ASN A 1 -16.21 1.70 -10.46
CA ASN A 1 -15.00 1.36 -11.25
C ASN A 1 -13.72 1.82 -10.57
N PHE A 2 -13.44 1.35 -9.34
CA PHE A 2 -12.28 1.80 -8.54
C PHE A 2 -11.00 0.98 -8.79
N PHE A 3 -11.11 -0.19 -9.44
CA PHE A 3 -9.98 -1.11 -9.67
C PHE A 3 -9.16 -0.81 -10.93
N GLN A 4 -9.54 0.17 -11.75
CA GLN A 4 -8.97 0.33 -13.09
C GLN A 4 -7.83 1.37 -13.20
N GLN A 5 -7.41 2.03 -12.11
CA GLN A 5 -6.48 3.16 -12.19
C GLN A 5 -5.20 3.02 -11.33
N ASN A 6 -4.97 1.88 -10.68
CA ASN A 6 -3.90 1.83 -9.68
C ASN A 6 -2.53 1.46 -10.25
N LEU A 7 -2.44 0.76 -11.37
CA LEU A 7 -1.17 0.29 -11.93
C LEU A 7 -1.12 0.59 -13.44
N GLU A 8 -0.25 1.52 -13.80
CA GLU A 8 -0.01 1.91 -15.19
C GLU A 8 1.37 1.41 -15.60
N PHE A 9 1.41 0.33 -16.39
CA PHE A 9 2.65 -0.10 -17.03
C PHE A 9 2.92 0.76 -18.26
N HIS A 10 4.16 1.22 -18.38
CA HIS A 10 4.62 1.85 -19.61
C HIS A 10 4.65 0.80 -20.73
N ASP A 11 4.33 1.22 -21.96
CA ASP A 11 4.35 0.34 -23.14
C ASP A 11 5.76 -0.20 -23.46
N SER A 12 6.82 0.21 -22.76
CA SER A 12 8.13 -0.42 -22.88
C SER A 12 8.23 -1.75 -22.13
N LEU A 13 7.25 -2.11 -21.29
CA LEU A 13 7.24 -3.34 -20.51
C LEU A 13 6.21 -4.37 -20.99
N VAL A 14 6.51 -5.64 -20.75
CA VAL A 14 5.59 -6.78 -20.89
C VAL A 14 5.77 -7.72 -19.71
N ILE A 15 4.67 -8.29 -19.20
CA ILE A 15 4.74 -9.33 -18.16
C ILE A 15 4.90 -10.69 -18.85
N GLN A 16 5.96 -11.41 -18.47
CA GLN A 16 6.21 -12.79 -18.87
C GLN A 16 6.11 -13.72 -17.67
N ARG A 17 6.20 -15.03 -17.91
CA ARG A 17 6.20 -16.06 -16.87
C ARG A 17 7.25 -17.12 -17.15
N SER A 18 7.98 -17.55 -16.13
CA SER A 18 8.87 -18.71 -16.19
C SER A 18 8.56 -19.69 -15.05
N PRO A 19 8.99 -20.95 -15.16
CA PRO A 19 8.90 -21.91 -14.06
C PRO A 19 9.68 -21.51 -12.81
N GLU A 20 10.82 -20.81 -12.96
CA GLU A 20 11.76 -20.52 -11.87
C GLU A 20 11.32 -19.32 -11.04
N CYS A 21 10.84 -18.25 -11.68
CA CYS A 21 10.58 -16.96 -11.03
C CYS A 21 9.10 -16.56 -11.02
N GLY A 22 8.21 -17.38 -11.59
CA GLY A 22 6.81 -17.01 -11.76
C GLY A 22 6.66 -15.85 -12.74
N ARG A 23 5.89 -14.80 -12.38
CA ARG A 23 5.63 -13.64 -13.25
C ARG A 23 6.71 -12.58 -13.08
N TYR A 24 7.22 -12.04 -14.18
CA TYR A 24 8.23 -10.97 -14.16
C TYR A 24 8.04 -9.99 -15.31
N ALA A 25 8.51 -8.75 -15.13
CA ALA A 25 8.45 -7.72 -16.17
C ALA A 25 9.71 -7.77 -17.05
N VAL A 26 9.51 -7.64 -18.37
CA VAL A 26 10.57 -7.63 -19.39
C VAL A 26 10.45 -6.38 -20.24
N ALA A 27 11.58 -5.74 -20.55
CA ALA A 27 11.62 -4.63 -21.49
C ALA A 27 11.45 -5.13 -22.93
N LYS A 28 10.48 -4.56 -23.67
CA LYS A 28 10.26 -4.84 -25.11
C LYS A 28 11.27 -4.15 -26.02
N ARG A 29 11.98 -3.15 -25.49
CA ARG A 29 12.98 -2.35 -26.20
C ARG A 29 14.07 -1.85 -25.24
N PRO A 30 15.21 -1.37 -25.75
CA PRO A 30 16.17 -0.63 -24.93
C PRO A 30 15.49 0.53 -24.18
N LEU A 31 15.84 0.68 -22.90
CA LEU A 31 15.30 1.71 -22.02
C LEU A 31 16.26 2.91 -21.95
N VAL A 32 15.69 4.11 -21.81
CA VAL A 32 16.49 5.33 -21.63
C VAL A 32 16.61 5.65 -20.15
N LYS A 33 17.78 6.17 -19.71
CA LYS A 33 17.98 6.60 -18.33
C LYS A 33 16.95 7.66 -17.95
N GLY A 34 16.25 7.44 -16.82
CA GLY A 34 15.20 8.33 -16.32
C GLY A 34 13.80 8.06 -16.90
N GLU A 35 13.65 7.06 -17.78
CA GLU A 35 12.34 6.64 -18.27
C GLU A 35 11.50 6.01 -17.14
N ILE A 36 10.24 6.43 -17.01
CA ILE A 36 9.29 5.86 -16.06
C ILE A 36 8.73 4.57 -16.65
N LEU A 37 8.98 3.44 -15.99
CA LEU A 37 8.57 2.12 -16.47
C LEU A 37 7.18 1.70 -15.99
N TYR A 38 6.82 2.09 -14.78
CA TYR A 38 5.47 1.92 -14.26
C TYR A 38 5.22 2.94 -13.15
N LYS A 39 3.95 3.21 -12.89
CA LYS A 39 3.49 4.00 -11.75
C LYS A 39 2.36 3.24 -11.07
N GLU A 40 2.46 3.10 -9.75
CA GLU A 40 1.44 2.44 -8.96
C GLU A 40 1.00 3.33 -7.78
N LEU A 41 -0.31 3.42 -7.56
CA LEU A 41 -0.88 3.92 -6.32
C LEU A 41 -0.97 2.76 -5.32
N PRO A 42 -0.54 2.95 -4.06
CA PRO A 42 -0.56 1.87 -3.09
C PRO A 42 -2.00 1.39 -2.86
N TYR A 43 -2.19 0.06 -2.85
CA TYR A 43 -3.49 -0.52 -2.51
C TYR A 43 -3.93 -0.09 -1.10
N CYS A 44 -3.00 -0.13 -0.14
CA CYS A 44 -3.18 0.29 1.24
C CYS A 44 -1.86 0.83 1.80
N THR A 45 -1.94 1.75 2.74
CA THR A 45 -0.78 2.28 3.47
C THR A 45 -1.08 2.42 4.94
N VAL A 46 -0.10 2.13 5.80
CA VAL A 46 -0.14 2.43 7.24
C VAL A 46 1.04 3.33 7.59
N LEU A 47 0.81 4.28 8.50
CA LEU A 47 1.85 5.21 8.94
C LEU A 47 2.48 4.67 10.24
N LEU A 48 3.80 4.56 10.26
CA LEU A 48 4.55 4.13 11.46
C LEU A 48 4.37 5.14 12.59
N ARG A 49 4.34 4.68 13.85
CA ARG A 49 4.03 5.52 15.01
C ARG A 49 4.92 6.75 15.15
N HIS A 50 6.22 6.60 14.94
CA HIS A 50 7.16 7.72 15.00
C HIS A 50 6.96 8.77 13.90
N CYS A 51 6.19 8.45 12.85
CA CYS A 51 5.85 9.36 11.75
C CYS A 51 4.51 10.10 11.96
N TRP A 52 3.64 9.66 12.89
CA TRP A 52 2.32 10.27 13.13
C TRP A 52 2.35 11.80 13.35
N PRO A 53 3.34 12.38 14.06
CA PRO A 53 3.39 13.82 14.27
C PRO A 53 3.71 14.62 12.99
N TYR A 54 4.34 13.98 12.00
CA TYR A 54 4.99 14.66 10.89
C TYR A 54 4.29 14.48 9.55
N PHE A 55 3.41 13.49 9.41
CA PHE A 55 2.79 13.13 8.14
C PHE A 55 1.28 12.94 8.27
N CYS A 56 0.57 13.26 7.21
CA CYS A 56 -0.86 13.02 7.12
C CYS A 56 -1.13 11.51 7.12
N TYR A 57 -2.05 11.09 7.97
CA TYR A 57 -2.37 9.68 8.15
C TYR A 57 -3.07 9.01 6.95
N HIS A 58 -3.53 9.82 5.99
CA HIS A 58 -4.16 9.34 4.76
C HIS A 58 -3.23 9.39 3.56
N CYS A 59 -2.76 10.58 3.17
CA CYS A 59 -1.97 10.75 1.94
C CYS A 59 -0.46 10.65 2.15
N LEU A 60 0.01 10.44 3.38
CA LEU A 60 1.43 10.41 3.76
C LEU A 60 2.21 11.68 3.41
N ALA A 61 1.53 12.77 3.02
CA ALA A 61 2.18 14.04 2.77
C ALA A 61 2.73 14.60 4.09
N PRO A 62 3.94 15.21 4.09
CA PRO A 62 4.45 15.89 5.26
C PRO A 62 3.47 16.98 5.72
N LEU A 63 3.15 16.98 7.01
CA LEU A 63 2.37 18.03 7.67
C LEU A 63 3.21 19.29 7.95
N ALA A 64 4.53 19.19 7.74
CA ALA A 64 5.54 20.25 7.80
C ALA A 64 5.24 21.40 8.79
N LEU A 65 5.79 21.26 10.00
CA LEU A 65 6.56 22.31 10.70
C LEU A 65 6.33 23.77 10.21
N ALA A 66 5.23 24.36 10.68
CA ALA A 66 4.96 25.78 10.97
C ALA A 66 5.82 26.87 10.27
N THR A 67 5.88 26.92 8.94
CA THR A 67 6.49 28.09 8.22
C THR A 67 5.64 28.63 7.08
N LYS A 68 4.52 28.00 6.73
CA LYS A 68 3.47 28.61 5.91
C LYS A 68 2.12 28.39 6.58
N PRO A 69 1.20 29.37 6.52
CA PRO A 69 -0.17 29.18 6.96
C PRO A 69 -0.84 28.21 6.00
N GLN A 70 -0.67 26.90 6.24
CA GLN A 70 -1.48 25.87 5.61
C GLN A 70 -2.90 25.95 6.21
N PRO A 71 -3.96 25.65 5.43
CA PRO A 71 -5.27 25.42 6.01
C PRO A 71 -5.12 24.42 7.16
N GLN A 72 -5.72 24.75 8.29
CA GLN A 72 -5.56 24.10 9.58
C GLN A 72 -5.56 22.57 9.44
N SER A 73 -4.44 21.93 9.78
CA SER A 73 -4.36 20.48 9.85
C SER A 73 -5.47 19.98 10.77
N VAL A 74 -6.24 18.99 10.32
CA VAL A 74 -7.33 18.42 11.12
C VAL A 74 -6.76 17.32 12.00
N CYS A 75 -7.14 17.32 13.27
CA CYS A 75 -6.75 16.31 14.25
C CYS A 75 -7.99 15.50 14.64
N CYS A 76 -7.87 14.18 14.69
CA CYS A 76 -8.87 13.34 15.34
C CYS A 76 -8.78 13.55 16.86
N ASN A 77 -9.90 13.90 17.49
CA ASN A 77 -9.92 14.20 18.92
C ASN A 77 -9.71 12.96 19.80
N ASP A 78 -10.09 11.78 19.30
CA ASP A 78 -10.09 10.55 20.09
C ASP A 78 -8.70 9.90 20.18
N CYS A 79 -7.91 9.96 19.09
CA CYS A 79 -6.60 9.29 19.02
C CYS A 79 -5.43 10.22 18.66
N GLY A 80 -5.68 11.52 18.42
CA GLY A 80 -4.63 12.51 18.14
C GLY A 80 -4.00 12.44 16.74
N ILE A 81 -4.50 11.57 15.86
CA ILE A 81 -4.02 11.44 14.49
C ILE A 81 -4.32 12.68 13.65
N ARG A 82 -3.37 13.05 12.78
CA ARG A 82 -3.41 14.28 11.98
C ARG A 82 -3.63 14.03 10.49
N PHE A 83 -4.35 14.95 9.87
CA PHE A 83 -4.65 14.98 8.45
C PHE A 83 -4.30 16.36 7.87
N CYS A 84 -4.03 16.42 6.56
CA CYS A 84 -3.82 17.69 5.86
C CYS A 84 -5.03 18.62 6.00
N ASP A 85 -6.23 18.07 5.84
CA ASP A 85 -7.50 18.81 5.76
C ASP A 85 -8.69 17.88 6.07
N ALA A 86 -9.90 18.44 6.04
CA ALA A 86 -11.15 17.71 6.23
C ALA A 86 -11.40 16.64 5.15
N ASP A 87 -10.85 16.83 3.94
CA ASP A 87 -11.00 15.86 2.86
C ASP A 87 -10.17 14.60 3.11
N CYS A 88 -8.93 14.74 3.57
CA CYS A 88 -8.08 13.63 4.01
C CYS A 88 -8.70 12.91 5.21
N CYS A 89 -9.25 13.65 6.18
CA CYS A 89 -9.95 13.06 7.32
C CYS A 89 -11.19 12.26 6.87
N ARG A 90 -11.99 12.81 5.95
CA ARG A 90 -13.18 12.14 5.40
C ARG A 90 -12.81 10.87 4.63
N ARG A 91 -11.80 10.93 3.75
CA ARG A 91 -11.33 9.74 3.00
C ARG A 91 -10.72 8.68 3.90
N ALA A 92 -10.09 9.08 5.00
CA ALA A 92 -9.57 8.13 5.98
C ALA A 92 -10.66 7.44 6.80
N SER A 93 -11.87 8.00 6.85
CA SER A 93 -12.96 7.48 7.69
C SER A 93 -13.29 6.02 7.41
N ASP A 94 -13.07 5.55 6.17
CA ASP A 94 -13.36 4.18 5.74
C ASP A 94 -12.56 3.11 6.51
N TYR A 95 -11.39 3.46 7.02
CA TYR A 95 -10.55 2.55 7.82
C TYR A 95 -10.25 3.11 9.22
N HIS A 96 -10.04 4.42 9.34
CA HIS A 96 -9.69 5.07 10.59
C HIS A 96 -10.75 4.85 11.67
N ARG A 97 -12.04 4.86 11.33
CA ARG A 97 -13.14 4.64 12.30
C ARG A 97 -13.05 3.29 13.03
N PHE A 98 -12.46 2.29 12.39
CA PHE A 98 -12.30 0.94 12.94
C PHE A 98 -11.01 0.79 13.72
N GLU A 99 -10.02 1.64 13.42
CA GLU A 99 -8.72 1.61 14.07
C GLU A 99 -8.61 2.60 15.23
N CYS A 100 -9.42 3.67 15.24
CA CYS A 100 -9.24 4.85 16.09
C CYS A 100 -9.18 4.52 17.59
N ALA A 101 -10.05 3.62 18.07
CA ALA A 101 -10.14 3.31 19.49
C ALA A 101 -8.93 2.50 20.00
N ASP A 102 -8.38 1.62 19.15
CA ASP A 102 -7.34 0.66 19.52
C ASP A 102 -6.04 0.91 18.73
N LEU A 103 -5.81 2.15 18.29
CA LEU A 103 -4.77 2.45 17.31
C LEU A 103 -3.35 2.08 17.81
N ASP A 104 -3.06 2.34 19.08
CA ASP A 104 -1.79 1.93 19.71
C ASP A 104 -1.63 0.40 19.76
N LEU A 105 -2.70 -0.33 20.04
CA LEU A 105 -2.70 -1.79 20.05
C LEU A 105 -2.49 -2.36 18.64
N ILE A 106 -3.21 -1.83 17.66
CA ILE A 106 -3.12 -2.26 16.26
C ILE A 106 -1.72 -1.98 15.72
N GLU A 107 -1.14 -0.81 15.99
CA GLU A 107 0.21 -0.46 15.55
C GLU A 107 1.27 -1.38 16.18
N SER A 108 1.10 -1.80 17.43
CA SER A 108 2.03 -2.72 18.10
C SER A 108 2.16 -4.09 17.41
N THR A 109 1.20 -4.46 16.55
CA THR A 109 1.24 -5.69 15.75
C THR A 109 2.17 -5.61 14.53
N GLY A 110 2.77 -4.43 14.26
CA GLY A 110 3.67 -4.21 13.13
C GLY A 110 2.97 -4.42 11.79
N ILE A 111 3.43 -5.41 11.00
CA ILE A 111 2.82 -5.73 9.69
C ILE A 111 1.35 -6.16 9.81
N GLY A 112 0.91 -6.62 10.99
CA GLY A 112 -0.50 -6.92 11.27
C GLY A 112 -1.43 -5.72 11.06
N HIS A 113 -0.97 -4.49 11.32
CA HIS A 113 -1.75 -3.27 11.04
C HIS A 113 -2.04 -3.13 9.55
N LEU A 114 -1.05 -3.38 8.70
CA LEU A 114 -1.23 -3.33 7.25
C LEU A 114 -2.19 -4.43 6.77
N ALA A 115 -2.06 -5.65 7.29
CA ALA A 115 -2.98 -6.74 6.97
C ALA A 115 -4.43 -6.41 7.37
N TYR A 116 -4.63 -5.83 8.55
CA TYR A 116 -5.95 -5.36 8.99
C TYR A 116 -6.52 -4.29 8.05
N ARG A 117 -5.71 -3.30 7.65
CA ARG A 117 -6.15 -2.24 6.72
C ARG A 117 -6.46 -2.77 5.31
N ILE A 118 -5.74 -3.79 4.85
CA ILE A 118 -6.06 -4.50 3.59
C ILE A 118 -7.46 -5.12 3.67
N LEU A 119 -7.79 -5.79 4.78
CA LEU A 119 -9.12 -6.39 4.98
C LEU A 119 -10.22 -5.32 5.00
N LEU A 120 -10.02 -4.22 5.73
CA LEU A 120 -10.99 -3.11 5.76
C LEU A 120 -11.22 -2.52 4.35
N THR A 121 -10.13 -2.30 3.61
CA THR A 121 -10.21 -1.71 2.26
C THR A 121 -10.87 -2.66 1.25
N ALA A 122 -10.55 -3.95 1.32
CA ALA A 122 -11.19 -4.97 0.51
C ALA A 122 -12.70 -5.07 0.81
N CYS A 123 -13.08 -5.11 2.09
CA CYS A 123 -14.48 -5.22 2.52
C CYS A 123 -15.33 -4.01 2.15
N SER A 124 -14.78 -2.79 2.26
CA SER A 124 -15.46 -1.56 1.83
C SER A 124 -15.69 -1.49 0.31
N SER A 125 -14.89 -2.22 -0.48
CA SER A 125 -15.05 -2.33 -1.93
C SER A 125 -16.00 -3.45 -2.38
N LEU A 126 -16.40 -4.33 -1.46
CA LEU A 126 -17.33 -5.44 -1.73
C LEU A 126 -18.78 -4.94 -1.62
N SER A 127 -19.59 -5.21 -2.64
CA SER A 127 -21.05 -5.10 -2.57
C SER A 127 -21.58 -5.90 -1.36
N PRO A 128 -22.70 -5.51 -0.70
CA PRO A 128 -23.30 -6.25 0.41
C PRO A 128 -23.55 -7.74 0.12
N SER A 129 -23.79 -8.08 -1.15
CA SER A 129 -23.93 -9.46 -1.63
C SER A 129 -22.60 -10.23 -1.75
N GLY A 130 -21.49 -9.54 -1.94
CA GLY A 130 -20.15 -10.13 -1.94
C GLY A 130 -19.71 -10.43 -0.51
N ALA A 131 -19.77 -9.46 0.39
CA ALA A 131 -19.29 -9.58 1.77
C ALA A 131 -19.97 -10.72 2.56
N SER A 132 -21.28 -10.92 2.39
CA SER A 132 -22.02 -12.04 3.00
C SER A 132 -21.56 -13.40 2.49
N GLN A 133 -21.10 -13.49 1.24
CA GLN A 133 -20.57 -14.71 0.64
C GLN A 133 -19.16 -15.04 1.17
N TRP A 134 -18.31 -14.03 1.37
CA TRP A 134 -16.99 -14.20 2.00
C TRP A 134 -17.09 -14.65 3.47
N LEU A 135 -18.00 -14.04 4.25
CA LEU A 135 -18.19 -14.36 5.67
C LEU A 135 -18.94 -15.67 5.90
N ALA A 136 -19.77 -16.12 4.96
CA ALA A 136 -20.50 -17.40 5.04
C ALA A 136 -19.64 -18.63 4.73
N GLY A 137 -18.32 -18.47 4.57
CA GLY A 137 -17.42 -19.57 4.22
C GLY A 137 -17.69 -20.15 2.83
N ALA A 138 -18.32 -19.38 1.93
CA ALA A 138 -18.47 -19.81 0.55
C ALA A 138 -17.07 -20.02 -0.04
N PRO A 139 -16.85 -21.07 -0.85
CA PRO A 139 -15.55 -21.32 -1.46
C PRO A 139 -15.17 -20.08 -2.25
N VAL A 140 -14.14 -19.39 -1.76
CA VAL A 140 -13.53 -18.28 -2.48
C VAL A 140 -13.22 -18.82 -3.86
N PRO A 141 -13.71 -18.20 -4.96
CA PRO A 141 -13.17 -18.52 -6.27
C PRO A 141 -11.66 -18.38 -6.10
N ARG A 142 -10.92 -19.45 -6.35
CA ARG A 142 -9.46 -19.41 -6.28
C ARG A 142 -9.02 -18.36 -7.29
N CYS A 143 -8.89 -17.10 -6.86
CA CYS A 143 -8.39 -16.01 -7.69
C CYS A 143 -6.97 -16.33 -8.16
N PHE A 144 -6.29 -17.22 -7.42
CA PHE A 144 -5.07 -17.88 -7.81
C PHE A 144 -5.23 -19.39 -7.62
N PRO A 145 -5.02 -20.20 -8.67
CA PRO A 145 -5.00 -21.66 -8.56
C PRO A 145 -3.75 -22.21 -7.85
N ALA A 146 -2.83 -21.35 -7.42
CA ALA A 146 -1.60 -21.73 -6.73
C ALA A 146 -1.78 -21.69 -5.21
N ASP A 147 -1.21 -22.69 -4.53
CA ASP A 147 -1.01 -22.63 -3.09
C ASP A 147 0.11 -21.61 -2.77
N TYR A 148 0.13 -21.07 -1.54
CA TYR A 148 1.09 -20.03 -1.12
C TYR A 148 2.56 -20.48 -1.18
N SER A 149 2.85 -21.75 -1.49
CA SER A 149 4.18 -22.31 -1.75
C SER A 149 4.97 -21.59 -2.83
N ALA A 150 4.31 -20.88 -3.76
CA ALA A 150 4.99 -20.01 -4.72
C ALA A 150 5.69 -18.81 -4.07
N VAL A 151 5.29 -18.42 -2.85
CA VAL A 151 5.96 -17.39 -2.04
C VAL A 151 7.22 -17.94 -1.39
N ASP A 152 7.25 -19.23 -1.03
CA ASP A 152 8.42 -19.88 -0.45
C ASP A 152 9.60 -20.00 -1.43
N GLY A 153 9.32 -19.91 -2.73
CA GLY A 153 10.32 -19.88 -3.80
C GLY A 153 10.75 -18.48 -4.24
N LEU A 154 10.25 -17.41 -3.61
CA LEU A 154 10.75 -16.06 -3.90
C LEU A 154 12.15 -15.92 -3.29
N CYS A 155 13.17 -16.12 -4.12
CA CYS A 155 14.53 -15.71 -3.79
C CYS A 155 14.52 -14.22 -3.45
N ASP A 156 15.05 -13.86 -2.29
CA ASP A 156 15.23 -12.48 -1.87
C ASP A 156 16.30 -11.74 -2.70
N ASN A 157 16.91 -12.43 -3.68
CA ASN A 157 18.05 -12.00 -4.50
C ASN A 157 19.16 -11.37 -3.64
N ALA A 158 19.27 -11.76 -2.36
CA ALA A 158 20.21 -11.17 -1.41
C ALA A 158 21.66 -11.36 -1.86
N GLU A 159 21.95 -12.40 -2.63
CA GLU A 159 23.25 -12.66 -3.26
C GLU A 159 23.66 -11.62 -4.31
N HIS A 160 22.70 -10.88 -4.87
CA HIS A 160 22.92 -9.79 -5.82
C HIS A 160 22.93 -8.42 -5.14
N HIS A 161 22.61 -8.33 -3.86
CA HIS A 161 22.68 -7.09 -3.09
C HIS A 161 24.14 -6.81 -2.69
N GLN A 162 24.96 -6.39 -3.65
CA GLN A 162 26.29 -5.84 -3.34
C GLN A 162 26.09 -4.55 -2.54
N LEU A 163 26.67 -4.47 -1.34
CA LEU A 163 26.61 -3.28 -0.46
C LEU A 163 27.06 -1.99 -1.18
N ASP A 164 27.93 -2.12 -2.18
CA ASP A 164 28.46 -1.02 -2.97
C ASP A 164 27.46 -0.45 -3.99
N ASP A 165 26.41 -1.18 -4.35
CA ASP A 165 25.41 -0.69 -5.33
C ASP A 165 24.45 0.34 -4.72
N VAL A 166 24.18 0.25 -3.41
CA VAL A 166 23.38 1.27 -2.69
C VAL A 166 24.14 2.60 -2.58
N ALA A 167 25.47 2.55 -2.48
CA ALA A 167 26.32 3.74 -2.38
C ALA A 167 26.40 4.54 -3.70
N LYS A 168 26.22 3.89 -4.85
CA LYS A 168 26.29 4.54 -6.18
C LYS A 168 25.14 5.51 -6.47
N TYR A 169 24.01 5.38 -5.77
CA TYR A 169 22.83 6.23 -5.96
C TYR A 169 22.75 7.39 -4.96
N ARG A 170 23.80 7.62 -4.16
CA ARG A 170 23.86 8.67 -3.12
C ARG A 170 24.62 9.94 -3.54
N GLN A 171 24.71 10.21 -4.85
CA GLN A 171 25.27 11.45 -5.39
C GLN A 171 24.16 12.40 -5.86
#